data_AF-A0A0T6BHM3-F1
#
_entry.id   AF-A0A0T6BHM3-F1
#
_cell.length_a   1.000
_cell.length_b   1.000
_cell.length_c   1.000
_cell.angle_alpha   90.00
_cell.angle_beta   90.00
_cell.angle_gamma   90.00
#
_symmetry.space_group_name_H-M   'P 1'
#
loop_
_entity.id
_entity.type
_entity.pdbx_description
1 polymer ?
#
loop_
_entity_poly.entity_id
_entity_poly.type
_entity_poly.pdbx_seq_one_letter_code
_entity_poly.pdbx_strand_id
1 'polypeptide(L)'
;QVVYFTSMFPYLVLTIFFIRGITLKGASDGLLHMYKPKIEKLGNPTVWLDAATQVFYSFGLAFGSLIAFGSYNQPKNNCVRDVILVSICNAFTAIYASAVIFAILGYKAMLNVERCKHNNELIRNATNATSATFTNITGVEICSLEQQLDAAAEGTGLAFIVFTEAIVQLPGAPFWAVIFFLMLLSLGLGSQIGILEGMLCTIFDIEIFKRLRKEYITACVCVICFFVGLLFCTGAGEYWLKMFDSFAGTIGLVVVALMEMIAVIFIYGHEKFSQDIYDMTGYRPGLFWQVTWRFLAPLLMTVILISSIVTMAINNPTYQAWSAEKV
;
A
#
# COMPACT_ATOMS: atom_id res chain seq x y z
N GLN A 1 8.01 -13.47 -19.54
CA GLN A 1 8.76 -12.30 -20.05
C GLN A 1 8.24 -11.00 -19.44
N VAL A 2 6.94 -10.70 -19.49
CA VAL A 2 6.34 -9.50 -18.86
C VAL A 2 6.63 -9.40 -17.36
N VAL A 3 6.45 -10.50 -16.61
CA VAL A 3 6.66 -10.54 -15.15
C VAL A 3 8.10 -10.17 -14.74
N TYR A 4 9.12 -10.54 -15.53
CA TYR A 4 10.50 -10.18 -15.22
C TYR A 4 10.73 -8.68 -15.31
N PHE A 5 10.17 -8.03 -16.32
CA PHE A 5 10.25 -6.58 -16.44
C PHE A 5 9.46 -5.89 -15.33
N THR A 6 8.19 -6.27 -15.14
CA THR A 6 7.32 -5.62 -14.14
C THR A 6 7.77 -5.85 -12.71
N SER A 7 8.50 -6.93 -12.42
CA SER A 7 9.07 -7.18 -11.09
C SER A 7 10.41 -6.47 -10.87
N MET A 8 11.32 -6.43 -11.85
CA MET A 8 12.67 -5.87 -11.67
C MET A 8 12.75 -4.36 -11.90
N PHE A 9 11.95 -3.84 -12.83
CA PHE A 9 11.98 -2.42 -13.19
C PHE A 9 11.65 -1.49 -12.00
N PRO A 10 10.66 -1.80 -11.14
CA PRO A 10 10.41 -0.97 -9.96
C PRO A 10 11.59 -0.90 -8.99
N TYR A 11 12.31 -1.99 -8.75
CA TYR A 11 13.50 -1.95 -7.88
C TYR A 11 14.61 -1.08 -8.47
N LEU A 12 14.85 -1.17 -9.78
CA LEU A 12 15.82 -0.30 -10.47
C LEU A 12 15.45 1.18 -10.27
N VAL A 13 14.18 1.53 -10.50
CA VAL A 13 13.71 2.91 -10.36
C VAL A 13 13.75 3.38 -8.91
N LEU A 14 13.33 2.55 -7.94
CA LEU A 14 13.47 2.85 -6.51
C LEU A 14 14.93 3.11 -6.13
N THR A 15 15.89 2.35 -6.66
CA THR A 15 17.32 2.59 -6.42
C THR A 15 17.81 3.89 -7.01
N ILE A 16 17.39 4.23 -8.23
CA ILE A 16 17.69 5.53 -8.84
C ILE A 16 17.14 6.68 -7.98
N PHE A 17 15.89 6.58 -7.53
CA PHE A 17 15.27 7.58 -6.66
C PHE A 17 15.88 7.61 -5.27
N PHE A 18 16.36 6.49 -4.73
CA PHE A 18 17.04 6.45 -3.44
C PHE A 18 18.36 7.23 -3.51
N ILE A 19 19.21 6.90 -4.49
CA ILE A 19 20.49 7.59 -4.71
C ILE A 19 20.25 9.08 -4.94
N ARG A 20 19.25 9.43 -5.76
CA ARG A 20 18.91 10.84 -5.96
C ARG A 20 18.39 11.49 -4.68
N GLY A 21 17.47 10.84 -3.99
CA GLY A 21 16.82 11.32 -2.77
C GLY A 21 17.82 11.66 -1.69
N ILE A 22 18.75 10.77 -1.37
CA ILE A 22 19.75 11.01 -0.32
C ILE A 22 20.75 12.13 -0.65
N THR A 23 20.92 12.47 -1.93
CA THR A 23 21.77 13.62 -2.35
C THR A 23 21.08 14.97 -2.20
N LEU A 24 19.76 14.99 -1.93
CA LEU A 24 18.98 16.21 -1.77
C LEU A 24 19.01 16.72 -0.32
N LYS A 25 19.00 18.05 -0.17
CA LYS A 25 18.94 18.71 1.13
C LYS A 25 17.63 18.38 1.83
N GLY A 26 17.68 17.93 3.09
CA GLY A 26 16.49 17.56 3.87
C GLY A 26 16.14 16.07 3.86
N ALA A 27 16.85 15.26 3.08
CA ALA A 27 16.61 13.82 3.06
C ALA A 27 16.85 13.15 4.42
N SER A 28 17.89 13.58 5.15
CA SER A 28 18.18 13.09 6.50
C SER A 28 17.05 13.39 7.48
N ASP A 29 16.42 14.55 7.38
CA ASP A 29 15.34 14.95 8.28
C ASP A 29 14.07 14.14 8.02
N GLY A 30 13.76 13.86 6.75
CA GLY A 30 12.67 12.96 6.37
C GLY A 30 12.88 11.52 6.85
N LEU A 31 14.10 10.99 6.70
CA LEU A 31 14.45 9.65 7.22
C LEU A 31 14.41 9.61 8.75
N LEU A 32 14.89 10.65 9.43
CA LEU A 32 14.83 10.73 10.88
C LEU A 32 13.38 10.78 11.37
N HIS A 33 12.51 11.49 10.66
CA HIS A 33 11.08 11.54 10.96
C HIS A 33 10.42 10.15 10.82
N MET A 34 10.75 9.38 9.77
CA MET A 34 10.25 8.01 9.58
C MET A 34 10.58 7.10 10.77
N TYR A 35 11.78 7.22 11.34
CA TYR A 35 12.23 6.39 12.46
C TYR A 35 11.93 6.96 13.85
N LYS A 36 11.33 8.15 13.95
CA LYS A 36 10.99 8.78 15.24
C LYS A 36 9.77 8.07 15.85
N PRO A 37 9.92 7.27 16.92
CA PRO A 37 8.81 6.47 17.43
C PRO A 37 7.84 7.35 18.24
N LYS A 38 6.55 7.33 17.88
CA LYS A 38 5.46 7.93 18.66
C LYS A 38 4.81 6.84 19.54
N ILE A 39 5.42 6.53 20.69
CA ILE A 39 5.01 5.40 21.57
C ILE A 39 3.54 5.47 21.98
N GLU A 40 3.00 6.68 22.14
CA GLU A 40 1.59 6.93 22.47
C GLU A 40 0.62 6.29 21.45
N LYS A 41 1.04 6.16 20.19
CA LYS A 41 0.22 5.54 19.13
C LYS A 41 0.05 4.04 19.32
N LEU A 42 0.93 3.36 20.05
CA LEU A 42 0.81 1.91 20.29
C LEU A 42 -0.40 1.55 21.16
N GLY A 43 -0.90 2.51 21.96
CA GLY A 43 -2.12 2.33 22.76
C GLY A 43 -3.41 2.48 21.94
N ASN A 44 -3.33 2.95 20.70
CA ASN A 44 -4.51 3.13 19.85
C ASN A 44 -4.83 1.83 19.09
N PRO A 45 -6.00 1.19 19.31
CA PRO A 45 -6.37 -0.04 18.63
C PRO A 45 -6.46 0.11 17.10
N THR A 46 -6.76 1.29 16.57
CA THR A 46 -6.85 1.50 15.11
C THR A 46 -5.50 1.28 14.43
N VAL A 47 -4.39 1.61 15.10
CA VAL A 47 -3.03 1.43 14.55
C VAL A 47 -2.73 -0.04 14.29
N TRP A 48 -3.17 -0.93 15.18
CA TRP A 48 -3.00 -2.38 15.03
C TRP A 48 -3.93 -2.95 13.96
N LEU A 49 -5.14 -2.40 13.84
CA LEU A 49 -6.08 -2.76 12.80
C LEU A 49 -5.52 -2.41 11.41
N ASP A 50 -5.04 -1.19 11.23
CA ASP A 50 -4.44 -0.71 9.96
C ASP A 50 -3.19 -1.52 9.62
N ALA A 51 -2.33 -1.79 10.60
CA ALA A 51 -1.13 -2.61 10.41
C ALA A 51 -1.46 -4.02 9.94
N ALA A 52 -2.46 -4.67 10.54
CA ALA A 52 -2.84 -6.01 10.15
C ALA A 52 -3.50 -6.04 8.76
N THR A 53 -4.40 -5.10 8.48
CA THR A 53 -5.01 -4.92 7.15
C THR A 53 -3.96 -4.70 6.07
N GLN A 54 -2.92 -3.90 6.36
CA GLN A 54 -1.81 -3.66 5.44
C GLN A 54 -1.04 -4.95 5.12
N VAL A 55 -0.88 -5.87 6.09
CA VAL A 55 -0.24 -7.17 5.84
C VAL A 55 -1.07 -7.98 4.83
N PHE A 56 -2.39 -8.00 4.96
CA PHE A 56 -3.27 -8.70 4.00
C PHE A 56 -3.10 -8.17 2.57
N TYR A 57 -3.18 -6.86 2.39
CA TYR A 57 -3.01 -6.23 1.08
C TYR A 57 -1.60 -6.41 0.52
N SER A 58 -0.58 -6.31 1.38
CA SER A 58 0.81 -6.42 0.97
C SER A 58 1.16 -7.81 0.44
N PHE A 59 0.59 -8.87 1.03
CA PHE A 59 0.79 -10.24 0.57
C PHE A 59 -0.22 -10.70 -0.48
N GLY A 60 -1.32 -9.97 -0.68
CA GLY A 60 -2.40 -10.40 -1.57
C GLY A 60 -3.10 -11.66 -1.07
N LEU A 61 -3.27 -11.80 0.24
CA LEU A 61 -3.98 -12.93 0.87
C LEU A 61 -5.49 -12.84 0.58
N ALA A 62 -6.18 -13.98 0.53
CA ALA A 62 -7.62 -14.09 0.26
C ALA A 62 -8.11 -13.62 -1.12
N PHE A 63 -7.20 -13.31 -2.06
CA PHE A 63 -7.54 -13.03 -3.47
C PHE A 63 -7.54 -14.28 -4.37
N GLY A 64 -7.15 -15.45 -3.85
CA GLY A 64 -7.03 -16.71 -4.61
C GLY A 64 -5.84 -16.79 -5.59
N SER A 65 -5.18 -15.68 -5.87
CA SER A 65 -4.02 -15.60 -6.79
C SER A 65 -2.84 -16.47 -6.35
N LEU A 66 -2.51 -16.49 -5.06
CA LEU A 66 -1.42 -17.33 -4.52
C LEU A 66 -1.75 -18.84 -4.60
N ILE A 67 -3.02 -19.21 -4.42
CA ILE A 67 -3.48 -20.60 -4.57
C ILE A 67 -3.36 -21.00 -6.05
N ALA A 68 -3.80 -20.14 -6.96
CA ALA A 68 -3.68 -20.34 -8.41
C ALA A 68 -2.22 -20.52 -8.82
N PHE A 69 -1.31 -19.62 -8.44
CA PHE A 69 0.11 -19.77 -8.77
C PHE A 69 0.76 -20.97 -8.09
N GLY A 70 0.36 -21.30 -6.86
CA GLY A 70 0.81 -22.50 -6.16
C GLY A 70 0.43 -23.79 -6.89
N SER A 71 -0.74 -23.82 -7.54
CA SER A 71 -1.22 -25.00 -8.29
C SER A 71 -0.38 -25.33 -9.53
N TYR A 72 0.39 -24.37 -10.05
CA TYR A 72 1.29 -24.57 -11.19
C TYR A 72 2.67 -25.11 -10.80
N ASN A 73 2.98 -25.16 -9.51
CA ASN A 73 4.24 -25.72 -9.04
C ASN A 73 4.25 -27.25 -9.08
N GLN A 74 5.46 -27.81 -9.12
CA GLN A 74 5.62 -29.26 -8.99
C GLN A 74 5.17 -29.74 -7.60
N PRO A 75 4.58 -30.94 -7.46
CA PRO A 75 4.11 -31.44 -6.17
C PRO A 75 5.19 -31.54 -5.07
N LYS A 76 6.46 -31.73 -5.44
CA LYS A 76 7.60 -31.80 -4.51
C LYS A 76 8.36 -30.47 -4.35
N ASN A 77 7.75 -29.35 -4.74
CA ASN A 77 8.37 -28.04 -4.59
C ASN A 77 8.44 -27.63 -3.11
N ASN A 78 9.54 -26.99 -2.71
CA ASN A 78 9.72 -26.55 -1.33
C ASN A 78 8.99 -25.23 -1.06
N CYS A 79 7.68 -25.32 -0.83
CA CYS A 79 6.83 -24.17 -0.55
C CYS A 79 7.19 -23.41 0.74
N VAL A 80 7.82 -24.07 1.72
CA VAL A 80 8.25 -23.44 2.98
C VAL A 80 9.40 -22.46 2.72
N ARG A 81 10.35 -22.83 1.87
CA ARG A 81 11.42 -21.92 1.46
C ARG A 81 10.87 -20.72 0.70
N ASP A 82 9.93 -20.97 -0.21
CA ASP A 82 9.34 -19.93 -1.05
C ASP A 82 8.58 -18.90 -0.20
N VAL A 83 7.76 -19.35 0.77
CA VAL A 83 6.99 -18.43 1.62
C VAL A 83 7.89 -17.58 2.53
N ILE A 84 8.99 -18.14 3.03
CA ILE A 84 9.97 -17.39 3.85
C ILE A 84 10.68 -16.34 2.98
N LEU A 85 11.11 -16.71 1.77
CA LEU A 85 11.77 -15.78 0.84
C LEU A 85 10.83 -14.64 0.47
N VAL A 86 9.58 -14.94 0.08
CA VAL A 86 8.57 -13.93 -0.27
C VAL A 86 8.31 -13.00 0.92
N SER A 87 8.22 -13.52 2.14
CA SER A 87 7.97 -12.71 3.34
C SER A 87 9.13 -11.76 3.64
N ILE A 88 10.38 -12.23 3.53
CA ILE A 88 11.57 -11.39 3.74
C ILE A 88 11.68 -10.33 2.65
N CYS A 89 11.50 -10.70 1.38
CA CYS A 89 11.54 -9.77 0.26
C CYS A 89 10.45 -8.71 0.38
N ASN A 90 9.22 -9.09 0.78
CA ASN A 90 8.12 -8.15 0.98
C ASN A 90 8.45 -7.13 2.08
N ALA A 91 8.92 -7.59 3.24
CA ALA A 91 9.31 -6.72 4.35
C ALA A 91 10.47 -5.79 3.97
N PHE A 92 11.51 -6.32 3.33
CA PHE A 92 12.63 -5.51 2.85
C PHE A 92 12.18 -4.45 1.85
N THR A 93 11.31 -4.81 0.91
CA THR A 93 10.79 -3.88 -0.11
C THR A 93 9.95 -2.79 0.53
N ALA A 94 9.10 -3.11 1.51
CA ALA A 94 8.30 -2.12 2.22
C ALA A 94 9.18 -1.11 2.97
N ILE A 95 10.20 -1.57 3.69
CA ILE A 95 11.15 -0.70 4.40
C ILE A 95 11.96 0.15 3.39
N TYR A 96 12.43 -0.48 2.32
CA TYR A 96 13.22 0.19 1.29
C TYR A 96 12.44 1.29 0.58
N ALA A 97 11.23 0.97 0.10
CA ALA A 97 10.34 1.93 -0.55
C ALA A 97 9.96 3.07 0.39
N SER A 98 9.70 2.77 1.67
CA SER A 98 9.44 3.80 2.69
C SER A 98 10.64 4.75 2.83
N ALA A 99 11.86 4.23 2.91
CA ALA A 99 13.07 5.07 2.98
C ALA A 99 13.22 5.97 1.75
N VAL A 100 12.95 5.47 0.54
CA VAL A 100 12.98 6.28 -0.69
C VAL A 100 11.94 7.41 -0.62
N ILE A 101 10.72 7.08 -0.21
CA ILE A 101 9.61 8.05 -0.11
C ILE A 101 9.94 9.13 0.92
N PHE A 102 10.37 8.76 2.12
CA PHE A 102 10.70 9.71 3.19
C PHE A 102 11.92 10.57 2.88
N ALA A 103 12.91 10.08 2.13
CA ALA A 103 14.02 10.91 1.65
C ALA A 103 13.54 12.06 0.74
N ILE A 104 12.60 11.78 -0.17
CA ILE A 104 12.04 12.78 -1.10
C ILE A 104 11.05 13.71 -0.40
N LEU A 105 10.23 13.19 0.52
CA LEU A 105 9.36 13.98 1.39
C LEU A 105 10.18 14.98 2.23
N GLY A 106 11.31 14.55 2.80
CA GLY A 106 12.21 15.41 3.56
C GLY A 106 12.73 16.58 2.74
N TYR A 107 13.13 16.33 1.49
CA TYR A 107 13.51 17.38 0.54
C TYR A 107 12.36 18.37 0.28
N LYS A 108 11.16 17.87 -0.02
CA LYS A 108 9.99 18.72 -0.25
C LYS A 108 9.65 19.57 0.97
N ALA A 109 9.62 18.94 2.15
CA ALA A 109 9.29 19.62 3.41
C ALA A 109 10.31 20.71 3.72
N MET A 110 11.60 20.46 3.49
CA MET A 110 12.65 21.47 3.67
C MET A 110 12.51 22.64 2.69
N LEU A 111 12.19 22.39 1.41
CA LEU A 111 11.91 23.46 0.46
C LEU A 111 10.73 24.34 0.90
N ASN A 112 9.66 23.72 1.41
CA ASN A 112 8.50 24.45 1.90
C ASN A 112 8.83 25.29 3.14
N VAL A 113 9.64 24.75 4.07
CA VAL A 113 10.11 25.49 5.24
C VAL A 113 11.00 26.67 4.84
N GLU A 114 11.91 26.49 3.88
CA GLU A 114 12.76 27.58 3.38
C GLU A 114 11.92 28.69 2.71
N ARG A 115 10.92 28.31 1.90
CA ARG A 115 9.99 29.26 1.28
C ARG A 115 9.18 30.03 2.33
N CYS A 116 8.67 29.33 3.34
CA CYS A 116 7.95 29.93 4.46
C CYS A 116 8.82 30.95 5.23
N LYS A 117 10.08 30.58 5.54
CA LYS A 117 11.02 31.48 6.21
C LYS A 117 11.32 32.72 5.37
N HIS A 118 11.55 32.55 4.07
CA HIS A 118 11.79 33.65 3.16
C HIS A 118 10.59 34.61 3.07
N ASN A 119 9.36 34.08 2.96
CA ASN A 119 8.15 34.89 2.98
C ASN A 119 7.99 35.67 4.30
N ASN A 120 8.27 35.04 5.44
CA ASN A 120 8.25 35.71 6.73
C ASN A 120 9.30 36.81 6.85
N GLU A 121 10.49 36.64 6.25
CA GLU A 121 11.51 37.69 6.16
C GLU A 121 11.05 38.87 5.29
N LEU A 122 10.41 38.60 4.15
CA LEU A 122 9.83 39.64 3.29
C LEU A 122 8.74 40.44 4.02
N ILE A 123 7.83 39.75 4.72
CA ILE A 123 6.78 40.39 5.53
C ILE A 123 7.42 41.28 6.60
N ARG A 124 8.43 40.76 7.32
CA ARG A 124 9.16 41.53 8.36
C ARG A 124 9.85 42.76 7.79
N ASN A 125 10.51 42.64 6.63
CA ASN A 125 11.19 43.76 5.97
C ASN A 125 10.18 44.80 5.46
N ALA A 126 9.03 44.37 4.92
CA ALA A 126 7.95 45.26 4.52
C ALA A 126 7.37 46.01 5.72
N THR A 127 7.16 45.34 6.87
CA THR A 127 6.66 45.99 8.09
C THR A 127 7.67 46.97 8.69
N ASN A 128 8.98 46.71 8.56
CA ASN A 128 10.03 47.60 9.06
C ASN A 128 10.19 48.87 8.19
N ALA A 129 9.82 48.82 6.91
CA ALA A 129 9.87 49.98 6.00
C ALA A 129 8.76 51.01 6.28
N THR A 130 7.68 50.64 6.94
CA THR A 130 6.50 51.49 7.26
C THR A 130 6.45 51.91 8.73
N SER A 131 7.58 52.39 9.27
CA SER A 131 7.80 52.75 10.69
C SER A 131 6.60 53.30 11.47
N ALA A 132 6.56 52.87 12.74
CA ALA A 132 5.84 53.38 13.92
C ALA A 132 4.49 52.71 14.23
N THR A 133 4.47 51.97 15.34
CA THR A 133 3.32 51.31 16.01
C THR A 133 2.62 50.19 15.26
N PHE A 134 3.10 48.95 15.41
CA PHE A 134 2.21 47.78 15.38
C PHE A 134 2.79 46.61 16.19
N THR A 135 2.22 46.36 17.37
CA THR A 135 2.62 45.29 18.31
C THR A 135 1.98 43.93 18.00
N ASN A 136 1.40 43.72 16.81
CA ASN A 136 0.89 42.42 16.40
C ASN A 136 1.07 42.23 14.89
N ILE A 137 2.16 41.57 14.48
CA ILE A 137 2.36 41.18 13.08
C ILE A 137 1.39 40.02 12.80
N THR A 138 0.21 40.32 12.26
CA THR A 138 -0.72 39.32 11.74
C THR A 138 -0.21 38.85 10.37
N GLY A 139 0.08 37.56 10.23
CA GLY A 139 0.50 36.95 8.95
C GLY A 139 1.88 36.29 8.95
N VAL A 140 2.59 36.23 10.09
CA VAL A 140 3.79 35.38 10.20
C VAL A 140 3.35 33.93 10.43
N GLU A 141 3.66 33.06 9.46
CA GLU A 141 3.35 31.64 9.56
C GLU A 141 4.41 30.88 10.38
N ILE A 142 3.97 29.85 11.12
CA ILE A 142 4.88 28.98 11.87
C ILE A 142 5.50 27.97 10.89
N CYS A 143 6.78 28.17 10.56
CA CYS A 143 7.50 27.29 9.64
C CYS A 143 8.11 26.08 10.39
N SER A 144 7.31 25.04 10.63
CA SER A 144 7.79 23.78 11.25
C SER A 144 7.96 22.66 10.23
N LEU A 145 9.11 21.99 10.26
CA LEU A 145 9.40 20.83 9.41
C LEU A 145 8.56 19.61 9.78
N GLU A 146 8.37 19.37 11.08
CA GLU A 146 7.57 18.25 11.59
C GLU A 146 6.11 18.38 11.15
N GLN A 147 5.57 19.60 11.13
CA GLN A 147 4.21 19.87 10.66
C GLN A 147 4.06 19.62 9.15
N GLN A 148 5.06 19.97 8.35
CA GLN A 148 5.05 19.71 6.89
C GLN A 148 5.13 18.20 6.58
N LEU A 149 5.87 17.44 7.38
CA LEU A 149 5.98 15.99 7.25
C LEU A 149 4.73 15.26 7.74
N ASP A 150 4.14 15.68 8.86
CA ASP A 150 2.88 15.14 9.38
C ASP A 150 1.68 15.49 8.47
N ALA A 151 1.75 16.59 7.70
CA ALA A 151 0.73 17.01 6.74
C ALA A 151 0.85 16.33 5.36
N ALA A 152 1.78 15.39 5.18
CA ALA A 152 1.90 14.66 3.93
C ALA A 152 0.61 13.87 3.64
N ALA A 153 0.13 13.97 2.40
CA ALA A 153 -1.08 13.26 1.98
C ALA A 153 -0.87 11.74 2.04
N GLU A 154 -1.88 11.00 2.49
CA GLU A 154 -1.93 9.54 2.44
C GLU A 154 -2.62 9.05 1.15
N GLY A 155 -2.40 7.78 0.79
CA GLY A 155 -3.02 7.15 -0.37
C GLY A 155 -2.56 7.72 -1.72
N THR A 156 -3.50 7.91 -2.65
CA THR A 156 -3.19 8.35 -4.03
C THR A 156 -2.58 9.75 -4.08
N GLY A 157 -2.93 10.63 -3.14
CA GLY A 157 -2.39 12.00 -3.06
C GLY A 157 -0.87 12.03 -2.85
N LEU A 158 -0.32 11.05 -2.15
CA LEU A 158 1.14 10.94 -1.94
C LEU A 158 1.88 10.86 -3.28
N ALA A 159 1.44 9.96 -4.17
CA ALA A 159 2.08 9.73 -5.45
C ALA A 159 1.79 10.85 -6.46
N PHE A 160 0.54 11.29 -6.57
CA PHE A 160 0.11 12.18 -7.65
C PHE A 160 0.22 13.67 -7.33
N ILE A 161 0.28 14.06 -6.06
CA ILE A 161 0.41 15.47 -5.63
C ILE A 161 1.78 15.68 -5.00
N VAL A 162 2.09 14.94 -3.94
CA VAL A 162 3.28 15.23 -3.13
C VAL A 162 4.56 14.89 -3.87
N PHE A 163 4.61 13.72 -4.51
CA PHE A 163 5.78 13.26 -5.23
C PHE A 163 6.02 14.00 -6.55
N THR A 164 4.96 14.32 -7.27
CA THR A 164 5.04 15.09 -8.52
C THR A 164 5.54 16.50 -8.27
N GLU A 165 5.06 17.16 -7.21
CA GLU A 165 5.54 18.48 -6.80
C GLU A 165 7.03 18.45 -6.44
N ALA A 166 7.50 17.40 -5.77
CA ALA A 166 8.92 17.21 -5.49
C ALA A 166 9.74 16.98 -6.77
N ILE A 167 9.23 16.20 -7.72
CA ILE A 167 9.89 15.90 -9.00
C ILE A 167 10.07 17.17 -9.85
N VAL A 168 9.08 18.07 -9.87
CA VAL A 168 9.14 19.32 -10.65
C VAL A 168 10.27 20.23 -10.19
N GLN A 169 10.69 20.14 -8.92
CA GLN A 169 11.80 20.92 -8.37
C GLN A 169 13.18 20.35 -8.76
N LEU A 170 13.25 19.14 -9.32
CA LEU A 170 14.51 18.52 -9.73
C LEU A 170 14.96 19.02 -11.12
N PRO A 171 16.28 19.22 -11.34
CA PRO A 171 16.79 19.47 -12.68
C PRO A 171 16.52 18.25 -13.58
N GLY A 172 16.00 18.51 -14.79
CA GLY A 172 15.57 17.46 -15.70
C GLY A 172 14.25 16.79 -15.31
N ALA A 173 13.32 17.53 -14.70
CA ALA A 173 12.01 17.04 -14.25
C ALA A 173 11.27 16.07 -15.21
N PRO A 174 11.25 16.28 -16.55
CA PRO A 174 10.58 15.35 -17.46
C PRO A 174 11.12 13.91 -17.39
N PHE A 175 12.44 13.74 -17.22
CA PHE A 175 13.06 12.43 -17.11
C PHE A 175 12.58 11.70 -15.85
N TRP A 176 12.63 12.39 -14.70
CA TRP A 176 12.21 11.84 -13.40
C TRP A 176 10.72 11.48 -13.38
N ALA A 177 9.87 12.31 -13.99
CA ALA A 177 8.44 12.05 -14.08
C ALA A 177 8.15 10.78 -14.90
N VAL A 178 8.79 10.62 -16.07
CA VAL A 178 8.58 9.45 -16.95
C VAL A 178 8.96 8.15 -16.23
N ILE A 179 10.14 8.09 -15.59
CA ILE A 179 10.57 6.87 -14.90
C ILE A 179 9.69 6.57 -13.67
N PHE A 180 9.24 7.60 -12.95
CA PHE A 180 8.35 7.44 -11.80
C PHE A 180 6.99 6.87 -12.19
N PHE A 181 6.34 7.46 -13.19
CA PHE A 181 5.04 6.99 -13.65
C PHE A 181 5.12 5.63 -14.35
N LEU A 182 6.21 5.35 -15.07
CA LEU A 182 6.43 4.02 -15.65
C LEU A 182 6.63 2.96 -14.56
N MET A 183 7.28 3.32 -13.44
CA MET A 183 7.39 2.45 -12.27
C MET A 183 6.03 2.18 -11.66
N LEU A 184 5.22 3.21 -11.40
CA LEU A 184 3.86 3.06 -10.87
C LEU A 184 2.99 2.20 -11.78
N LEU A 185 3.08 2.40 -13.10
CA LEU A 185 2.39 1.57 -14.09
C LEU A 185 2.85 0.11 -14.01
N SER A 186 4.15 -0.14 -13.90
CA SER A 186 4.71 -1.49 -13.83
C SER A 186 4.29 -2.22 -12.55
N LEU A 187 4.27 -1.53 -11.41
CA LEU A 187 3.77 -2.04 -10.13
C LEU A 187 2.28 -2.40 -10.23
N GLY A 188 1.47 -1.49 -10.77
CA GLY A 188 0.04 -1.72 -10.99
C GLY A 188 -0.23 -2.92 -11.92
N LEU A 189 0.47 -3.01 -13.05
CA LEU A 189 0.35 -4.13 -13.99
C LEU A 189 0.74 -5.46 -13.35
N GLY A 190 1.80 -5.50 -12.55
CA GLY A 190 2.23 -6.70 -11.84
C GLY A 190 1.14 -7.26 -10.91
N SER A 191 0.54 -6.40 -10.09
CA SER A 191 -0.56 -6.80 -9.20
C SER A 191 -1.82 -7.22 -9.98
N GLN A 192 -2.17 -6.50 -11.05
CA GLN A 192 -3.35 -6.82 -11.85
C GLN A 192 -3.25 -8.18 -12.56
N ILE A 193 -2.06 -8.58 -13.01
CA ILE A 193 -1.84 -9.92 -13.58
C ILE A 193 -2.16 -11.00 -12.53
N GLY A 194 -1.73 -10.82 -11.28
CA GLY A 194 -2.00 -11.78 -10.21
C GLY A 194 -3.48 -11.90 -9.86
N ILE A 195 -4.17 -10.77 -9.73
CA ILE A 195 -5.61 -10.72 -9.41
C ILE A 195 -6.43 -11.34 -10.55
N LEU A 196 -6.11 -10.99 -11.79
CA LEU A 196 -6.78 -11.54 -12.98
C LEU A 196 -6.59 -13.06 -13.08
N GLU A 197 -5.38 -13.56 -12.82
CA GLU A 197 -5.10 -15.00 -12.85
C GLU A 197 -5.89 -15.76 -11.78
N GLY A 198 -5.94 -15.24 -10.55
CA GLY A 198 -6.72 -15.83 -9.46
C GLY A 198 -8.20 -15.97 -9.84
N MET A 199 -8.78 -14.94 -10.43
CA MET A 199 -10.16 -14.98 -10.93
C MET A 199 -10.32 -15.97 -12.10
N LEU A 200 -9.46 -15.91 -13.11
CA LEU A 200 -9.58 -16.74 -14.31
C LEU A 200 -9.47 -18.23 -14.02
N CYS A 201 -8.60 -18.63 -13.10
CA CYS A 201 -8.49 -20.03 -12.68
C CYS A 201 -9.83 -20.58 -12.19
N THR A 202 -10.52 -19.82 -11.32
CA THR A 202 -11.85 -20.25 -10.82
C THR A 202 -12.90 -20.35 -11.93
N ILE A 203 -12.85 -19.45 -12.92
CA ILE A 203 -13.77 -19.49 -14.07
C ILE A 203 -13.47 -20.70 -14.97
N PHE A 204 -12.21 -21.04 -15.19
CA PHE A 204 -11.81 -22.17 -16.01
C PHE A 204 -12.11 -23.53 -15.37
N ASP A 205 -12.28 -23.59 -14.05
CA ASP A 205 -12.66 -24.81 -13.35
C ASP A 205 -14.16 -25.17 -13.52
N ILE A 206 -15.00 -24.19 -13.88
CA ILE A 206 -16.43 -24.41 -14.16
C ILE A 206 -16.61 -25.18 -15.48
N GLU A 207 -17.33 -26.31 -15.42
CA GLU A 207 -17.47 -27.24 -16.55
C GLU A 207 -18.06 -26.62 -17.84
N ILE A 208 -18.94 -25.63 -17.70
CA ILE A 208 -19.58 -24.93 -18.83
C ILE A 208 -18.52 -24.17 -19.66
N PHE A 209 -17.55 -23.55 -19.00
CA PHE A 209 -16.55 -22.70 -19.63
C PHE A 209 -15.34 -23.49 -20.17
N LYS A 210 -15.14 -24.74 -19.74
CA LYS A 210 -14.05 -25.62 -20.25
C LYS A 210 -14.11 -25.87 -21.76
N ARG A 211 -15.27 -25.68 -22.41
CA ARG A 211 -15.46 -25.91 -23.86
C ARG A 211 -15.02 -24.73 -24.73
N LEU A 212 -14.86 -23.54 -24.15
CA LEU A 212 -14.44 -22.35 -24.89
C LEU A 212 -12.93 -22.20 -24.85
N ARG A 213 -12.35 -21.59 -25.89
CA ARG A 213 -10.92 -21.27 -25.90
C ARG A 213 -10.62 -20.18 -24.87
N LYS A 214 -9.53 -20.34 -24.11
CA LYS A 214 -9.17 -19.49 -22.96
C LYS A 214 -9.11 -18.01 -23.34
N GLU A 215 -8.62 -17.70 -24.53
CA GLU A 215 -8.44 -16.34 -25.05
C GLU A 215 -9.77 -15.57 -25.13
N TYR A 216 -10.87 -16.24 -25.48
CA TYR A 216 -12.19 -15.60 -25.56
C TYR A 216 -12.78 -15.33 -24.18
N ILE A 217 -12.59 -16.24 -23.22
CA ILE A 217 -13.07 -16.05 -21.85
C ILE A 217 -12.33 -14.88 -21.22
N THR A 218 -11.01 -14.85 -21.32
CA THR A 218 -10.20 -13.74 -20.81
C THR A 218 -10.61 -12.42 -21.47
N ALA A 219 -10.79 -12.38 -22.79
CA ALA A 219 -11.25 -11.18 -23.48
C ALA A 219 -12.64 -10.71 -22.98
N CYS A 220 -13.58 -11.65 -22.80
CA CYS A 220 -14.92 -11.34 -22.30
C CYS A 220 -14.87 -10.73 -20.88
N VAL A 221 -14.10 -11.35 -19.99
CA VAL A 221 -13.91 -10.86 -18.62
C VAL A 221 -13.29 -9.46 -18.62
N CYS A 222 -12.24 -9.22 -19.42
CA CYS A 222 -11.62 -7.91 -19.54
C CYS A 222 -12.59 -6.84 -20.07
N VAL A 223 -13.46 -7.19 -21.02
CA VAL A 223 -14.50 -6.29 -21.54
C VAL A 223 -15.53 -5.95 -20.47
N ILE A 224 -15.96 -6.93 -19.67
CA ILE A 224 -16.87 -6.69 -18.53
C ILE A 224 -16.21 -5.76 -17.50
N CYS A 225 -14.96 -6.04 -17.12
CA CYS A 225 -14.19 -5.19 -16.20
C CYS A 225 -14.01 -3.76 -16.74
N PHE A 226 -13.82 -3.59 -18.05
CA PHE A 226 -13.73 -2.28 -18.69
C PHE A 226 -15.02 -1.47 -18.51
N PHE A 227 -16.19 -2.07 -18.78
CA PHE A 227 -17.47 -1.38 -18.61
C PHE A 227 -17.77 -1.02 -17.16
N VAL A 228 -17.45 -1.90 -16.21
CA VAL A 228 -17.57 -1.59 -14.77
C VAL A 228 -16.60 -0.47 -14.37
N GLY A 229 -15.37 -0.50 -14.91
CA GLY A 229 -14.34 0.49 -14.65
C GLY A 229 -14.70 1.92 -15.09
N LEU A 230 -15.57 2.08 -16.09
CA LEU A 230 -16.05 3.41 -16.52
C LEU A 230 -16.73 4.20 -15.40
N LEU A 231 -17.30 3.53 -14.39
CA LEU A 231 -17.85 4.19 -13.20
C LEU A 231 -16.81 5.10 -12.51
N PHE A 232 -15.55 4.63 -12.42
CA PHE A 232 -14.45 5.35 -11.78
C PHE A 232 -13.85 6.45 -12.64
N CYS A 233 -14.22 6.52 -13.94
CA CYS A 233 -13.79 7.59 -14.85
C CYS A 233 -14.76 8.79 -14.88
N THR A 234 -15.84 8.75 -14.08
CA THR A 234 -16.78 9.88 -13.96
C THR A 234 -16.18 11.03 -13.13
N GLY A 235 -16.78 12.23 -13.18
CA GLY A 235 -16.32 13.37 -12.38
C GLY A 235 -16.37 13.15 -10.86
N ALA A 236 -17.16 12.16 -10.40
CA ALA A 236 -17.23 11.71 -9.02
C ALA A 236 -16.42 10.42 -8.77
N GLY A 237 -15.59 10.00 -9.74
CA GLY A 237 -14.91 8.71 -9.74
C GLY A 237 -13.97 8.49 -8.56
N GLU A 238 -13.27 9.53 -8.09
CA GLU A 238 -12.41 9.45 -6.90
C GLU A 238 -13.21 9.12 -5.64
N TYR A 239 -14.44 9.64 -5.49
CA TYR A 239 -15.30 9.33 -4.35
C TYR A 239 -15.74 7.87 -4.37
N TRP A 240 -16.13 7.38 -5.56
CA TRP A 240 -16.44 5.96 -5.75
C TRP A 240 -15.23 5.08 -5.40
N LEU A 241 -14.05 5.42 -5.91
CA LEU A 241 -12.82 4.65 -5.66
C LEU A 241 -12.50 4.60 -4.17
N LYS A 242 -12.49 5.74 -3.47
CA LYS A 242 -12.22 5.80 -2.01
C LYS A 242 -13.24 5.01 -1.20
N MET A 243 -14.52 5.08 -1.57
CA MET A 243 -15.57 4.33 -0.88
C MET A 243 -15.39 2.82 -1.08
N PHE A 244 -15.12 2.36 -2.31
CA PHE A 244 -14.86 0.95 -2.59
C PHE A 244 -13.60 0.45 -1.88
N ASP A 245 -12.51 1.22 -1.89
CA ASP A 245 -11.24 0.84 -1.26
C ASP A 245 -11.39 0.68 0.26
N SER A 246 -12.09 1.63 0.91
CA SER A 246 -12.28 1.61 2.36
C SER A 246 -13.23 0.48 2.82
N PHE A 247 -14.33 0.23 2.09
CA PHE A 247 -15.35 -0.74 2.51
C PHE A 247 -15.13 -2.15 1.97
N ALA A 248 -14.80 -2.29 0.68
CA ALA A 248 -14.83 -3.59 0.01
C ALA A 248 -13.66 -4.49 0.43
N GLY A 249 -12.46 -3.93 0.60
CA GLY A 249 -11.29 -4.76 0.81
C GLY A 249 -11.05 -5.14 2.28
N THR A 250 -11.27 -4.26 3.26
CA THR A 250 -10.88 -4.56 4.66
C THR A 250 -11.72 -5.64 5.31
N ILE A 251 -13.05 -5.55 5.26
CA ILE A 251 -13.93 -6.53 5.91
C ILE A 251 -14.01 -7.82 5.08
N GLY A 252 -14.15 -7.69 3.76
CA GLY A 252 -14.29 -8.83 2.85
C GLY A 252 -13.09 -9.77 2.91
N LEU A 253 -11.86 -9.24 2.79
CA LEU A 253 -10.64 -10.05 2.79
C LEU A 253 -10.41 -10.75 4.13
N VAL A 254 -10.65 -10.08 5.25
CA VAL A 254 -10.46 -10.66 6.59
C VAL A 254 -11.45 -11.80 6.83
N VAL A 255 -12.71 -11.65 6.41
CA VAL A 255 -13.73 -12.72 6.51
C VAL A 255 -13.32 -13.93 5.67
N VAL A 256 -12.94 -13.73 4.41
CA VAL A 256 -12.51 -14.83 3.52
C VAL A 256 -11.28 -15.54 4.10
N ALA A 257 -10.28 -14.79 4.55
CA ALA A 257 -9.09 -15.37 5.16
C ALA A 257 -9.38 -16.15 6.45
N LEU A 258 -10.29 -15.66 7.30
CA LEU A 258 -10.73 -16.39 8.50
C LEU A 258 -11.41 -17.71 8.12
N MET A 259 -12.27 -17.69 7.11
CA MET A 259 -12.93 -18.90 6.61
C MET A 259 -11.95 -19.90 6.01
N GLU A 260 -10.95 -19.46 5.23
CA GLU A 260 -9.88 -20.32 4.71
C GLU A 260 -9.09 -20.98 5.84
N MET A 261 -8.69 -20.21 6.86
CA MET A 261 -7.97 -20.73 8.02
C MET A 261 -8.78 -21.76 8.81
N ILE A 262 -10.08 -21.49 9.03
CA ILE A 262 -10.98 -22.42 9.71
C ILE A 262 -11.13 -23.71 8.89
N ALA A 263 -11.31 -23.58 7.57
CA ALA A 263 -11.46 -24.72 6.67
C ALA A 263 -10.23 -25.63 6.66
N VAL A 264 -9.02 -25.07 6.56
CA VAL A 264 -7.78 -25.87 6.48
C VAL A 264 -7.39 -26.45 7.84
N ILE A 265 -7.43 -25.65 8.92
CA ILE A 265 -6.87 -26.07 10.21
C ILE A 265 -7.85 -26.88 11.04
N PHE A 266 -9.14 -26.49 11.06
CA PHE A 266 -10.14 -27.11 11.93
C PHE A 266 -11.01 -28.15 11.19
N ILE A 267 -11.41 -27.90 9.94
CA ILE A 267 -12.26 -28.83 9.17
C ILE A 267 -11.41 -29.93 8.52
N TYR A 268 -10.41 -29.58 7.73
CA TYR A 268 -9.51 -30.56 7.10
C TYR A 268 -8.61 -31.24 8.13
N GLY A 269 -8.12 -30.46 9.10
CA GLY A 269 -7.41 -30.95 10.28
C GLY A 269 -5.91 -30.73 10.18
N HIS A 270 -5.36 -30.04 11.17
CA HIS A 270 -3.94 -29.64 11.21
C HIS A 270 -2.93 -30.80 11.11
N GLU A 271 -3.24 -31.99 11.63
CA GLU A 271 -2.34 -33.15 11.54
C GLU A 271 -2.19 -33.66 10.11
N LYS A 272 -3.31 -33.76 9.37
CA LYS A 272 -3.30 -34.16 7.96
C LYS A 272 -2.55 -33.13 7.13
N PHE A 273 -2.83 -31.85 7.34
CA PHE A 273 -2.13 -30.78 6.63
C PHE A 273 -0.63 -30.75 6.91
N SER A 274 -0.21 -31.00 8.15
CA SER A 274 1.22 -31.14 8.52
C SER A 274 1.88 -32.34 7.83
N GLN A 275 1.13 -33.44 7.67
CA GLN A 275 1.60 -34.62 6.96
C GLN A 275 1.74 -34.36 5.45
N ASP A 276 0.78 -33.67 4.83
CA ASP A 276 0.84 -33.31 3.42
C ASP A 276 2.07 -32.42 3.12
N ILE A 277 2.36 -31.44 4.00
CA ILE A 277 3.57 -30.60 3.87
C ILE A 277 4.84 -31.44 3.99
N TYR A 278 4.86 -32.43 4.90
CA TYR A 278 6.00 -33.33 5.05
C TYR A 278 6.18 -34.21 3.81
N ASP A 279 5.10 -34.72 3.22
CA ASP A 279 5.14 -35.57 2.03
C ASP A 279 5.58 -34.78 0.78
N MET A 280 5.24 -33.49 0.71
CA MET A 280 5.66 -32.58 -0.38
C MET A 280 7.12 -32.11 -0.22
N THR A 281 7.52 -31.68 0.97
CA THR A 281 8.79 -30.93 1.19
C THR A 281 9.87 -31.72 1.93
N GLY A 282 9.51 -32.84 2.58
CA GLY A 282 10.37 -33.57 3.51
C GLY A 282 10.61 -32.86 4.85
N TYR A 283 10.07 -31.66 5.05
CA TYR A 283 10.19 -30.89 6.29
C TYR A 283 8.90 -30.96 7.09
N ARG A 284 8.98 -31.34 8.37
CA ARG A 284 7.82 -31.35 9.27
C ARG A 284 7.67 -29.98 9.95
N PRO A 285 6.52 -29.29 9.81
CA PRO A 285 6.29 -28.00 10.46
C PRO A 285 6.53 -28.07 11.97
N GLY A 286 7.47 -27.27 12.47
CA GLY A 286 7.80 -27.18 13.89
C GLY A 286 6.72 -26.51 14.74
N LEU A 287 6.98 -26.40 16.05
CA LEU A 287 6.04 -25.84 17.04
C LEU A 287 5.58 -24.42 16.71
N PHE A 288 6.46 -23.59 16.15
CA PHE A 288 6.13 -22.21 15.74
C PHE A 288 4.95 -22.18 14.76
N TRP A 289 5.02 -22.97 13.69
CA TRP A 289 3.93 -23.09 12.71
C TRP A 289 2.68 -23.65 13.37
N GLN A 290 2.87 -24.67 14.22
CA GLN A 290 1.76 -25.36 14.87
C GLN A 290 0.95 -24.49 15.84
N VAL A 291 1.61 -23.59 16.56
CA VAL A 291 0.94 -22.63 17.44
C VAL A 291 0.31 -21.51 16.63
N THR A 292 1.02 -21.01 15.61
CA THR A 292 0.58 -19.88 14.81
C THR A 292 -0.73 -20.15 14.08
N TRP A 293 -0.82 -21.24 13.33
CA TRP A 293 -2.00 -21.53 12.51
C TRP A 293 -3.23 -22.01 13.34
N ARG A 294 -3.03 -22.50 14.56
CA ARG A 294 -4.04 -23.18 15.38
C ARG A 294 -4.70 -22.22 16.35
N PHE A 295 -3.92 -21.29 16.91
CA PHE A 295 -4.40 -20.40 17.95
C PHE A 295 -4.17 -18.94 17.58
N LEU A 296 -2.93 -18.57 17.24
CA LEU A 296 -2.56 -17.15 17.12
C LEU A 296 -3.23 -16.46 15.94
N ALA A 297 -3.15 -17.04 14.74
CA ALA A 297 -3.71 -16.45 13.54
C ALA A 297 -5.25 -16.37 13.59
N PRO A 298 -6.00 -17.45 13.91
CA PRO A 298 -7.45 -17.36 14.05
C PRO A 298 -7.91 -16.34 15.09
N LEU A 299 -7.23 -16.26 16.24
CA LEU A 299 -7.51 -15.28 17.28
C LEU A 299 -7.30 -13.85 16.78
N LEU A 300 -6.14 -13.59 16.16
CA LEU A 300 -5.78 -12.27 15.65
C LEU A 300 -6.75 -11.81 14.55
N MET A 301 -7.11 -12.69 13.61
CA MET A 301 -8.11 -12.39 12.58
C MET A 301 -9.50 -12.09 13.18
N THR A 302 -9.90 -12.85 14.19
CA THR A 302 -11.19 -12.64 14.87
C THR A 302 -11.22 -11.29 15.60
N VAL A 303 -10.12 -10.92 16.27
CA VAL A 303 -9.98 -9.62 16.95
C VAL A 303 -10.07 -8.46 15.95
N ILE A 304 -9.37 -8.56 14.81
CA ILE A 304 -9.43 -7.55 13.73
C ILE A 304 -10.85 -7.42 13.20
N LEU A 305 -11.52 -8.54 12.92
CA LEU A 305 -12.88 -8.53 12.40
C LEU A 305 -13.86 -7.87 13.39
N ILE A 306 -13.81 -8.24 14.67
CA ILE A 306 -14.66 -7.64 15.71
C ILE A 306 -14.36 -6.15 15.85
N SER A 307 -13.08 -5.76 15.91
CA SER A 307 -12.68 -4.36 16.04
C SER A 307 -13.15 -3.51 14.85
N SER A 308 -13.04 -4.02 13.63
CA SER A 308 -13.58 -3.36 12.43
C SER A 308 -15.09 -3.16 12.48
N ILE A 309 -15.84 -4.21 12.85
CA ILE A 309 -17.30 -4.15 12.95
C ILE A 309 -17.73 -3.16 14.04
N VAL A 310 -17.09 -3.17 15.19
CA VAL A 310 -17.36 -2.24 16.30
C VAL A 310 -17.06 -0.80 15.88
N THR A 311 -15.93 -0.57 15.22
CA THR A 311 -15.54 0.76 14.73
C THR A 311 -16.56 1.30 13.72
N MET A 312 -17.05 0.44 12.83
CA MET A 312 -18.09 0.79 11.84
C MET A 312 -19.47 1.02 12.49
N ALA A 313 -19.76 0.36 13.61
CA ALA A 313 -21.02 0.56 14.34
C ALA A 313 -21.03 1.85 15.18
N ILE A 314 -19.87 2.27 15.70
CA ILE A 314 -19.74 3.47 16.55
C ILE A 314 -19.58 4.74 15.70
N ASN A 315 -18.75 4.67 14.66
CA ASN A 315 -18.42 5.85 13.86
C ASN A 315 -19.38 6.00 12.69
N ASN A 316 -19.96 7.20 12.54
CA ASN A 316 -20.72 7.51 11.35
C ASN A 316 -19.80 7.54 10.12
N PRO A 317 -20.22 6.95 8.98
CA PRO A 317 -19.43 6.97 7.76
C PRO A 317 -19.30 8.42 7.29
N THR A 318 -18.05 8.89 7.16
CA THR A 318 -17.72 10.20 6.60
C THR A 318 -16.77 10.01 5.44
N TYR A 319 -16.85 10.91 4.45
CA TYR A 319 -15.93 10.93 3.32
C TYR A 319 -15.45 12.36 3.09
N GLN A 320 -14.22 12.52 2.63
CA GLN A 320 -13.69 13.83 2.28
C GLN A 320 -14.26 14.27 0.93
N ALA A 321 -14.99 15.38 0.93
CA ALA A 321 -15.49 16.04 -0.27
C ALA A 321 -14.62 17.25 -0.61
N TRP A 322 -14.40 17.48 -1.90
CA TRP A 322 -13.71 18.69 -2.36
C TRP A 322 -14.72 19.84 -2.33
N SER A 323 -14.35 20.96 -1.70
CA SER A 323 -15.18 22.16 -1.64
C SER A 323 -14.40 23.34 -2.24
N ALA A 324 -14.98 23.96 -3.25
CA ALA A 324 -14.41 25.12 -3.93
C ALA A 324 -14.23 26.34 -3.00
N GLU A 325 -15.00 26.42 -1.90
CA GLU A 325 -14.97 27.55 -0.95
C GLU A 325 -13.78 27.51 0.03
N LYS A 326 -13.04 26.40 0.08
CA LYS A 326 -11.91 26.18 1.01
C LYS A 326 -10.53 26.21 0.34
N VAL A 327 -10.46 26.55 -0.94
CA VAL A 327 -9.22 26.67 -1.74
C VAL A 327 -8.87 28.14 -1.91
#